data_AF-A0A9N9JQ50-F1
#
_entry.id   AF-A0A9N9JQ50-F1
#
_cell.length_a   1.000
_cell.length_b   1.000
_cell.length_c   1.000
_cell.angle_alpha   90.00
_cell.angle_beta   90.00
_cell.angle_gamma   90.00
#
_symmetry.space_group_name_H-M   'P 1'
#
loop_
_entity.id
_entity.type
_entity.pdbx_description
1 polymer ?
#
loop_
_entity_poly.entity_id
_entity_poly.type
_entity_poly.pdbx_seq_one_letter_code
_entity_poly.pdbx_strand_id
1 'polypeptide(L)'
;MSKTNDSSTIVTKTSSNIFIYDIIQEEIYPNKDILAYTSKPNQYRIPHNYIVKTIFKNNQLKKTITCSIHALNAANLYIQQYYELIATDIEQKNVTKTS
;
A
#
# COMPACT_ATOMS: atom_id res chain seq x y z
N MET A 1 22.08 -8.23 15.16
CA MET A 1 22.13 -9.05 13.94
C MET A 1 21.31 -8.35 12.88
N SER A 2 21.96 -7.56 12.03
CA SER A 2 21.37 -6.73 10.99
C SER A 2 20.93 -7.61 9.83
N LYS A 3 19.62 -7.75 9.61
CA LYS A 3 19.08 -8.39 8.40
C LYS A 3 19.03 -7.36 7.27
N THR A 4 19.54 -7.78 6.13
CA THR A 4 19.74 -7.05 4.88
C THR A 4 18.44 -6.59 4.25
N ASN A 5 18.47 -5.37 3.70
CA ASN A 5 17.42 -4.75 2.90
C ASN A 5 17.25 -5.48 1.55
N ASP A 6 16.36 -6.45 1.47
CA ASP A 6 15.75 -6.84 0.20
C ASP A 6 14.46 -6.03 0.06
N SER A 7 14.39 -5.13 -0.92
CA SER A 7 13.17 -4.34 -1.15
C SER A 7 12.07 -5.26 -1.71
N SER A 8 11.15 -5.68 -0.85
CA SER A 8 9.95 -6.44 -1.25
C SER A 8 8.95 -5.49 -1.94
N THR A 9 9.12 -5.27 -3.25
CA THR A 9 8.17 -4.51 -4.08
C THR A 9 7.28 -5.46 -4.88
N ILE A 10 5.97 -5.28 -4.78
CA ILE A 10 4.96 -6.05 -5.52
C ILE A 10 4.26 -5.12 -6.50
N VAL A 11 4.18 -5.51 -7.78
CA VAL A 11 3.52 -4.71 -8.83
C VAL A 11 2.35 -5.48 -9.42
N THR A 12 1.15 -4.90 -9.31
CA THR A 12 -0.07 -5.43 -9.90
C THR A 12 -0.59 -4.44 -10.94
N LYS A 13 -0.93 -4.93 -12.13
CA LYS A 13 -1.42 -4.11 -13.25
C LYS A 13 -2.81 -4.56 -13.65
N THR A 14 -3.69 -3.60 -13.86
CA THR A 14 -4.95 -3.78 -14.59
C THR A 14 -4.82 -3.13 -15.98
N SER A 15 -5.88 -3.19 -16.78
CA SER A 15 -5.91 -2.55 -18.11
C SER A 15 -5.68 -1.04 -18.08
N SER A 16 -6.00 -0.37 -16.97
CA SER A 16 -5.97 1.09 -16.85
C SER A 16 -5.18 1.61 -15.64
N ASN A 17 -4.81 0.75 -14.70
CA ASN A 17 -4.19 1.17 -13.45
C ASN A 17 -2.97 0.30 -13.11
N ILE A 18 -2.04 0.89 -12.38
CA ILE A 18 -0.88 0.21 -11.80
C ILE A 18 -0.92 0.43 -10.29
N PHE A 19 -0.81 -0.67 -9.54
CA PHE A 19 -0.66 -0.68 -8.09
C PHE A 19 0.74 -1.20 -7.77
N ILE A 20 1.49 -0.44 -6.98
CA ILE A 20 2.80 -0.81 -6.49
C ILE A 20 2.71 -0.86 -4.97
N TYR A 21 3.14 -1.94 -4.36
CA TYR A 21 3.21 -2.12 -2.92
C TYR A 21 4.67 -2.29 -2.53
N ASP A 22 5.21 -1.31 -1.82
CA ASP A 22 6.55 -1.39 -1.23
C ASP A 22 6.38 -1.77 0.25
N ILE A 23 6.91 -2.93 0.63
CA ILE A 23 6.91 -3.35 2.03
C ILE A 23 8.05 -2.61 2.73
N ILE A 24 7.68 -1.59 3.51
CA ILE A 24 8.65 -0.80 4.30
C ILE A 24 9.06 -1.59 5.53
N GLN A 25 8.11 -2.29 6.14
CA GLN A 25 8.34 -3.15 7.28
C GLN A 25 7.55 -4.45 7.13
N GLU A 26 8.28 -5.56 7.11
CA GLU A 26 7.73 -6.90 7.02
C GLU A 26 6.83 -7.23 8.21
N GLU A 27 5.83 -8.05 7.95
CA GLU A 27 4.84 -8.45 8.93
C GLU A 27 5.39 -9.41 9.98
N ILE A 28 4.85 -9.30 11.19
CA ILE A 28 5.02 -10.31 12.24
C ILE A 28 3.62 -10.77 12.63
N TYR A 29 3.35 -12.08 12.54
CA TYR A 29 2.14 -12.63 13.12
C TYR A 29 2.37 -12.86 14.62
N PRO A 30 1.59 -12.22 15.51
CA PRO A 30 1.71 -12.46 16.93
C PRO A 30 1.34 -13.90 17.27
N ASN A 31 1.72 -14.37 18.46
CA ASN A 31 1.35 -15.70 18.94
C ASN A 31 -0.19 -15.90 18.85
N LYS A 32 -0.64 -17.16 18.71
CA LYS A 32 -2.03 -17.53 18.36
C LYS A 32 -3.08 -16.83 19.23
N ASP A 33 -2.74 -16.49 20.46
CA ASP A 33 -3.63 -15.85 21.44
C ASP A 33 -4.01 -14.38 21.10
N ILE A 34 -3.33 -13.74 20.16
CA ILE A 34 -3.54 -12.34 19.75
C ILE A 34 -3.93 -12.23 18.25
N LEU A 35 -4.16 -13.36 17.58
CA LEU A 35 -4.36 -13.39 16.13
C LEU A 35 -5.72 -12.80 15.73
N ALA A 36 -5.71 -11.62 15.11
CA ALA A 36 -6.89 -10.96 14.55
C ALA A 36 -7.12 -11.34 13.08
N TYR A 37 -8.37 -11.24 12.63
CA TYR A 37 -8.78 -11.58 11.27
C TYR A 37 -9.68 -10.50 10.66
N THR A 38 -9.63 -10.34 9.33
CA THR A 38 -10.60 -9.50 8.61
C THR A 38 -12.01 -10.09 8.70
N SER A 39 -13.02 -9.22 8.51
CA SER A 39 -14.43 -9.63 8.53
C SER A 39 -14.78 -10.55 7.34
N LYS A 40 -15.84 -11.36 7.52
CA LYS A 40 -16.41 -12.17 6.43
C LYS A 40 -16.86 -11.30 5.25
N PRO A 41 -16.88 -11.84 4.00
CA PRO A 41 -16.73 -13.24 3.63
C PRO A 41 -15.29 -13.75 3.56
N ASN A 42 -14.33 -12.85 3.32
CA ASN A 42 -12.92 -13.22 3.19
C ASN A 42 -12.19 -12.93 4.51
N GLN A 43 -11.83 -13.99 5.24
CA GLN A 43 -11.12 -13.87 6.52
C GLN A 43 -9.63 -14.11 6.30
N TYR A 44 -8.85 -13.02 6.29
CA TYR A 44 -7.40 -13.04 6.23
C TYR A 44 -6.83 -12.73 7.60
N ARG A 45 -5.66 -13.31 7.92
CA ARG A 45 -4.93 -12.98 9.14
C ARG A 45 -4.45 -11.54 9.05
N ILE A 46 -4.62 -10.79 10.13
CA ILE A 46 -4.14 -9.42 10.20
C ILE A 46 -2.70 -9.43 10.75
N PRO A 47 -1.73 -8.88 10.01
CA PRO A 47 -0.35 -8.81 10.47
C PRO A 47 -0.17 -7.74 11.56
N HIS A 48 0.86 -7.90 12.39
CA HIS A 48 1.28 -6.89 13.37
C HIS A 48 2.56 -6.18 12.91
N ASN A 49 2.65 -4.88 13.20
CA ASN A 49 3.77 -4.01 12.84
C ASN A 49 4.14 -4.06 11.35
N TYR A 50 3.12 -4.16 10.50
CA TYR A 50 3.27 -4.15 9.07
C TYR A 50 3.12 -2.74 8.54
N ILE A 51 4.11 -2.27 7.77
CA ILE A 51 4.07 -0.96 7.11
C ILE A 51 4.23 -1.17 5.62
N VAL A 52 3.21 -0.77 4.88
CA VAL A 52 3.19 -0.86 3.42
C VAL A 52 2.92 0.51 2.82
N LYS A 53 3.71 0.85 1.81
CA LYS A 53 3.46 2.00 0.95
C LYS A 53 2.81 1.51 -0.33
N THR A 54 1.58 1.94 -0.55
CA THR A 54 0.84 1.68 -1.77
C THR A 54 0.91 2.89 -2.68
N ILE A 55 1.39 2.70 -3.91
CA ILE A 55 1.38 3.70 -4.96
C ILE A 55 0.36 3.27 -5.99
N PHE A 56 -0.69 4.06 -6.13
CA PHE A 56 -1.66 3.94 -7.21
C PHE A 56 -1.26 4.91 -8.33
N LYS A 57 -1.15 4.40 -9.55
CA LYS A 57 -0.89 5.20 -10.74
C LYS A 57 -1.91 4.86 -11.83
N ASN A 58 -2.47 5.89 -12.44
CA ASN A 58 -3.13 5.80 -13.73
C ASN A 58 -2.56 6.86 -14.68
N ASN A 59 -3.16 7.04 -15.85
CA ASN A 59 -2.66 7.99 -16.85
C ASN A 59 -2.77 9.47 -16.41
N GLN A 60 -3.57 9.79 -15.40
CA GLN A 60 -3.89 11.17 -15.00
C GLN A 60 -3.35 11.51 -13.60
N LEU A 61 -3.06 10.51 -12.78
CA LEU A 61 -2.89 10.70 -11.35
C LEU A 61 -1.95 9.67 -10.75
N LYS A 62 -1.15 10.14 -9.80
CA LYS A 62 -0.38 9.30 -8.90
C LYS A 62 -0.82 9.60 -7.45
N LYS A 63 -1.23 8.57 -6.73
CA LYS A 63 -1.52 8.65 -5.29
C LYS A 63 -0.59 7.72 -4.54
N THR A 64 -0.03 8.21 -3.46
CA THR A 64 0.77 7.41 -2.54
C THR A 64 0.07 7.36 -1.20
N ILE A 65 -0.06 6.17 -0.63
CA ILE A 65 -0.67 5.93 0.66
C ILE A 65 0.31 5.08 1.46
N THR A 66 0.68 5.51 2.66
CA THR A 66 1.41 4.67 3.60
C THR A 66 0.43 4.21 4.68
N CYS A 67 0.34 2.90 4.85
CA CYS A 67 -0.52 2.26 5.84
C CYS A 67 0.35 1.53 6.86
N SER A 68 0.07 1.75 8.13
CA SER A 68 0.68 1.05 9.25
C SER A 68 -0.39 0.28 10.00
N ILE A 69 -0.16 -1.00 10.25
CA ILE A 69 -1.07 -1.88 10.98
C ILE A 69 -0.43 -2.27 12.30
N HIS A 70 -1.10 -1.93 13.40
CA HIS A 70 -0.70 -2.29 14.76
C HIS A 70 -1.85 -3.04 15.43
N ALA A 71 -1.74 -4.37 15.48
CA ALA A 71 -2.67 -5.22 16.22
C ALA A 71 -2.21 -5.34 17.69
N LEU A 72 -2.86 -4.64 18.63
CA LEU A 72 -2.46 -4.66 20.04
C LEU A 72 -2.94 -5.92 20.77
N ASN A 73 -4.15 -6.39 20.44
CA ASN A 73 -4.70 -7.69 20.84
C ASN A 73 -5.79 -8.12 19.83
N ALA A 74 -6.39 -9.31 20.00
CA ALA A 74 -7.43 -9.82 19.08
C ALA A 74 -8.67 -8.91 18.96
N ALA A 75 -8.90 -7.99 19.91
CA ALA A 75 -10.04 -7.08 19.95
C ALA A 75 -9.68 -5.61 19.60
N ASN A 76 -8.39 -5.24 19.64
CA ASN A 76 -7.92 -3.87 19.45
C ASN A 76 -6.96 -3.79 18.26
N LEU A 77 -7.51 -3.38 17.13
CA LEU A 77 -6.77 -3.07 15.91
C LEU A 77 -6.63 -1.56 15.75
N TYR A 78 -5.40 -1.08 15.59
CA TYR A 78 -5.13 0.29 15.21
C TYR A 78 -4.56 0.31 13.78
N ILE A 79 -5.26 1.00 12.88
CA ILE A 79 -4.81 1.23 11.51
C ILE A 79 -4.56 2.72 11.36
N GLN A 80 -3.33 3.07 10.96
CA GLN A 80 -2.96 4.44 10.66
C GLN A 80 -2.69 4.59 9.16
N GLN A 81 -3.27 5.62 8.55
CA GLN A 81 -3.15 5.88 7.12
C GLN A 81 -2.69 7.32 6.90
N TYR A 82 -1.71 7.49 6.01
CA TYR A 82 -1.21 8.77 5.57
C TYR A 82 -1.28 8.85 4.05
N TYR A 83 -1.75 9.99 3.54
CA TYR A 83 -2.00 10.21 2.11
C TYR A 83 -1.08 11.30 1.57
N GLU A 84 -0.51 11.05 0.39
CA GLU A 84 0.20 12.04 -0.41
C GLU A 84 -0.37 12.02 -1.83
N LEU A 85 -0.93 13.14 -2.27
CA LEU A 85 -1.46 13.32 -3.62
C LEU A 85 -0.42 14.04 -4.46
N ILE A 86 0.00 13.42 -5.57
CA ILE A 86 0.84 14.08 -6.57
C ILE A 86 0.05 14.11 -7.87
N ALA A 87 -0.53 15.28 -8.19
CA ALA A 87 -1.05 15.53 -9.53
C ALA A 87 0.14 15.55 -10.49
N THR A 88 0.18 14.63 -11.45
CA THR A 88 1.12 14.74 -12.56
C THR A 88 0.45 15.60 -13.62
N ASP A 89 1.02 16.77 -13.89
CA ASP A 89 0.56 17.65 -14.97
C ASP A 89 0.45 16.86 -16.27
N ILE A 90 -0.77 16.83 -16.82
CA ILE A 90 -0.98 16.43 -18.20
C ILE A 90 -0.37 17.56 -19.01
N GLU A 91 0.84 17.39 -19.55
CA GLU A 91 1.26 18.23 -20.66
C GLU A 91 0.21 18.08 -21.75
N GLN A 92 -0.63 19.11 -21.91
CA GLN A 92 -1.43 19.28 -23.09
C GLN A 92 -0.42 19.39 -24.23
N LYS A 93 -0.26 18.30 -24.97
CA LYS A 93 0.47 18.27 -26.23
C LYS A 93 -0.33 19.16 -27.18
N ASN A 94 -0.11 20.47 -27.12
CA ASN A 94 -0.62 21.43 -28.07
C ASN A 94 0.02 21.06 -29.41
N VAL A 95 -0.71 20.27 -30.20
CA VAL A 95 -0.41 20.07 -31.61
C VAL A 95 -0.75 21.39 -32.28
N THR A 96 0.26 22.24 -32.44
CA THR A 96 0.18 23.43 -33.27
C THR A 96 -0.14 22.97 -34.68
N LYS A 97 -1.39 23.19 -35.11
CA LYS A 97 -1.82 22.97 -36.50
C LYS A 97 -1.43 24.21 -37.29
N THR A 98 -0.29 24.17 -37.96
CA THR A 98 0.09 25.16 -38.97
C THR A 98 -0.73 24.92 -40.24
N SER A 99 -1.54 25.88 -40.62
CA SER A 99 -2.01 26.10 -42.00
C SER A 99 -2.20 27.59 -42.20
#